data_AF-A0A3M8EJE8-F1
#
_entry.id   AF-A0A3M8EJE8-F1
#
_cell.length_a   1.000
_cell.length_b   1.000
_cell.length_c   1.000
_cell.angle_alpha   90.00
_cell.angle_beta   90.00
_cell.angle_gamma   90.00
#
_symmetry.space_group_name_H-M   'P 1'
#
loop_
_entity.id
_entity.type
_entity.pdbx_description
1 polymer ?
#
loop_
_entity_poly.entity_id
_entity_poly.type
_entity_poly.pdbx_seq_one_letter_code
_entity_poly.pdbx_strand_id
1 'polypeptide(L)'
;MKQLTVFSFLLFCYVATGQNFRSAPGGYDMVREGIRTGKIDTISYPSATVGTTRRALVYTPPGYSKSEKYPVLYLLHGIGGDEKEWFTHGKPQIILDNLYADGKIAPMIVVLPNGRAMKDDRASGNVMAQDLQTGYRGTDRAL
;
A
#
# COMPACT_ATOMS: atom_id res chain seq x y z
N MET A 1 -64.92 -12.00 8.99
CA MET A 1 -63.99 -12.82 8.17
C MET A 1 -62.84 -11.94 7.71
N LYS A 2 -61.61 -12.49 7.71
CA LYS A 2 -60.31 -11.92 7.24
C LYS A 2 -59.61 -11.02 8.27
N GLN A 3 -58.34 -11.17 8.63
CA GLN A 3 -57.26 -12.15 8.45
C GLN A 3 -56.27 -11.89 9.60
N LEU A 4 -55.68 -12.95 10.15
CA LEU A 4 -54.63 -12.91 11.18
C LEU A 4 -53.28 -12.67 10.48
N THR A 5 -52.53 -11.63 10.85
CA THR A 5 -51.13 -11.49 10.43
C THR A 5 -50.25 -11.26 11.65
N VAL A 6 -49.56 -12.32 12.04
CA VAL A 6 -48.51 -12.36 13.06
C VAL A 6 -47.28 -11.65 12.50
N PHE A 7 -46.89 -10.51 13.09
CA PHE A 7 -45.59 -9.89 12.82
C PHE A 7 -44.52 -10.60 13.67
N SER A 8 -43.91 -11.63 13.08
CA SER A 8 -42.68 -12.22 13.60
C SER A 8 -41.54 -11.22 13.40
N PHE A 9 -41.18 -10.47 14.44
CA PHE A 9 -39.94 -9.68 14.47
C PHE A 9 -38.76 -10.64 14.62
N LEU A 10 -38.28 -11.18 13.50
CA LEU A 10 -36.94 -11.76 13.41
C LEU A 10 -35.95 -10.59 13.46
N LEU A 11 -35.54 -10.21 14.67
CA LEU A 11 -34.39 -9.36 14.90
C LEU A 11 -33.14 -10.14 14.49
N PHE A 12 -32.77 -10.05 13.21
CA PHE A 12 -31.48 -10.51 12.72
C PHE A 12 -30.43 -9.54 13.29
N CYS A 13 -29.92 -9.82 14.48
CA CYS A 13 -28.75 -9.15 15.02
C CYS A 13 -27.60 -9.37 14.02
N TYR A 14 -27.30 -8.35 13.24
CA TYR A 14 -26.05 -8.27 12.49
C TYR A 14 -24.95 -8.16 13.54
N VAL A 15 -24.39 -9.29 13.96
CA VAL A 15 -23.15 -9.30 14.72
C VAL A 15 -22.08 -8.81 13.76
N ALA A 16 -21.83 -7.50 13.78
CA ALA A 16 -20.64 -6.94 13.20
C ALA A 16 -19.46 -7.57 13.94
N THR A 17 -18.86 -8.61 13.36
CA THR A 17 -17.58 -9.12 13.84
C THR A 17 -16.57 -8.02 13.58
N GLY A 18 -16.35 -7.16 14.57
CA GLY A 18 -15.22 -6.24 14.56
C GLY A 18 -13.96 -7.07 14.33
N GLN A 19 -13.14 -6.67 13.36
CA GLN A 19 -11.87 -7.33 13.12
C GLN A 19 -11.03 -7.19 14.40
N ASN A 20 -10.88 -8.29 15.16
CA ASN A 20 -10.00 -8.36 16.31
C ASN A 20 -8.54 -8.35 15.83
N PHE A 21 -8.07 -7.21 15.33
CA PHE A 21 -6.68 -7.04 14.97
C PHE A 21 -5.84 -6.89 16.24
N ARG A 22 -4.86 -7.76 16.41
CA ARG A 22 -3.79 -7.54 17.38
C ARG A 22 -2.99 -6.32 16.93
N SER A 23 -2.79 -5.37 17.83
CA SER A 23 -1.93 -4.22 17.57
C SER A 23 -0.52 -4.68 17.19
N ALA A 24 0.14 -3.93 16.32
CA ALA A 24 1.56 -4.16 16.03
C ALA A 24 2.37 -4.09 17.34
N PRO A 25 3.32 -5.02 17.57
CA PRO A 25 4.16 -4.97 18.77
C PRO A 25 4.93 -3.66 18.84
N GLY A 26 5.15 -3.11 20.04
CA GLY A 26 5.94 -1.88 20.20
C GLY A 26 7.34 -1.99 19.57
N GLY A 27 7.78 -0.90 18.93
CA GLY A 27 9.11 -0.81 18.30
C GLY A 27 9.25 -1.54 16.96
N TYR A 28 8.16 -2.02 16.35
CA TYR A 28 8.18 -2.66 15.03
C TYR A 28 8.72 -1.76 13.91
N ASP A 29 8.59 -0.44 14.06
CA ASP A 29 8.96 0.62 13.11
C ASP A 29 10.19 1.44 13.56
N MET A 30 10.91 0.97 14.58
CA MET A 30 12.15 1.58 15.06
C MET A 30 13.37 0.93 14.40
N VAL A 31 14.37 1.76 14.09
CA VAL A 31 15.65 1.29 13.56
C VAL A 31 16.31 0.38 14.60
N ARG A 32 16.78 -0.80 14.15
CA ARG A 32 17.57 -1.72 14.96
C ARG A 32 19.01 -1.71 14.48
N GLU A 33 19.95 -1.69 15.41
CA GLU A 33 21.38 -1.76 15.09
C GLU A 33 21.80 -3.22 14.86
N GLY A 34 22.84 -3.42 14.04
CA GLY A 34 23.45 -4.75 13.82
C GLY A 34 22.66 -5.71 12.93
N ILE A 35 21.52 -5.30 12.38
CA ILE A 35 20.77 -6.10 11.40
C ILE A 35 21.17 -5.75 9.96
N ARG A 36 20.98 -6.69 9.02
CA ARG A 36 21.13 -6.39 7.59
C ARG A 36 19.93 -5.58 7.12
N THR A 37 20.20 -4.51 6.36
CA THR A 37 19.16 -3.62 5.83
C THR A 37 19.04 -3.78 4.32
N GLY A 38 17.82 -3.56 3.81
CA GLY A 38 17.57 -3.44 2.38
C GLY A 38 18.01 -2.10 1.82
N LYS A 39 17.67 -1.86 0.56
CA LYS A 39 17.90 -0.58 -0.11
C LYS A 39 16.62 -0.09 -0.73
N ILE A 40 16.29 1.18 -0.52
CA ILE A 40 15.18 1.85 -1.20
C ILE A 40 15.72 2.94 -2.12
N ASP A 41 15.32 2.91 -3.39
CA ASP A 41 15.72 3.87 -4.42
C ASP A 41 14.51 4.40 -5.16
N THR A 42 14.62 5.60 -5.73
CA THR A 42 13.62 6.13 -6.67
C THR A 42 13.97 5.72 -8.09
N ILE A 43 12.98 5.21 -8.82
CA ILE A 43 13.08 4.93 -10.25
C ILE A 43 12.17 5.87 -11.04
N SER A 44 12.51 6.09 -12.31
CA SER A 44 11.65 6.77 -13.29
C SER A 44 11.36 5.84 -14.45
N TYR A 45 10.12 5.79 -14.91
CA TYR A 45 9.69 4.89 -15.98
C TYR A 45 8.66 5.57 -16.90
N PRO A 46 8.73 5.35 -18.24
CA PRO A 46 7.72 5.86 -19.15
C PRO A 46 6.41 5.08 -18.98
N SER A 47 5.28 5.78 -18.87
CA SER A 47 3.95 5.17 -18.82
C SER A 47 3.19 5.45 -20.12
N ALA A 48 2.92 4.41 -20.90
CA ALA A 48 2.13 4.52 -22.12
C ALA A 48 0.67 4.93 -21.83
N THR A 49 0.09 4.42 -20.73
CA THR A 49 -1.29 4.69 -20.31
C THR A 49 -1.52 6.17 -19.98
N VAL A 50 -0.55 6.80 -19.34
CA VAL A 50 -0.66 8.22 -18.92
C VAL A 50 0.00 9.17 -19.94
N GLY A 51 0.92 8.66 -20.76
CA GLY A 51 1.66 9.44 -21.75
C GLY A 51 2.73 10.35 -21.14
N THR A 52 3.28 9.97 -19.98
CA THR A 52 4.33 10.73 -19.27
C THR A 52 5.29 9.79 -18.53
N THR A 53 6.43 10.32 -18.10
CA THR A 53 7.36 9.64 -17.19
C THR A 53 6.83 9.71 -15.77
N ARG A 54 6.70 8.55 -15.12
CA ARG A 54 6.23 8.40 -13.74
C ARG A 54 7.38 7.99 -12.83
N ARG A 55 7.18 8.12 -11.51
CA ARG A 55 8.14 7.72 -10.48
C ARG A 55 7.54 6.67 -9.53
N ALA A 56 8.43 5.85 -9.00
CA ALA A 56 8.13 4.92 -7.92
C ALA A 56 9.35 4.81 -7.00
N LEU A 57 9.13 4.52 -5.72
CA LEU A 57 10.18 4.00 -4.87
C LEU A 57 10.19 2.47 -4.97
N VAL A 58 11.38 1.88 -4.96
CA VAL A 58 11.57 0.43 -5.00
C VAL A 58 12.50 0.05 -3.86
N TYR A 59 11.98 -0.77 -2.95
CA TYR A 59 12.75 -1.43 -1.92
C TYR A 59 13.21 -2.80 -2.41
N THR A 60 14.50 -3.07 -2.23
CA THR A 60 15.13 -4.38 -2.46
C THR A 60 15.58 -4.97 -1.13
N PRO A 61 15.35 -6.27 -0.89
CA PRO A 61 15.60 -6.89 0.41
C PRO A 61 17.10 -7.00 0.72
N PRO A 62 17.49 -7.21 1.99
CA PRO A 62 18.89 -7.39 2.35
C PRO A 62 19.50 -8.58 1.58
N GLY A 63 20.63 -8.35 0.91
CA GLY A 63 21.29 -9.38 0.08
C GLY A 63 20.69 -9.56 -1.32
N TYR A 64 19.88 -8.60 -1.79
CA TYR A 64 19.34 -8.60 -3.16
C TYR A 64 20.42 -8.88 -4.21
N SER A 65 20.08 -9.81 -5.13
CA SER A 65 20.89 -10.16 -6.30
C SER A 65 20.03 -10.11 -7.56
N LYS A 66 20.60 -9.59 -8.65
CA LYS A 66 19.95 -9.57 -9.97
C LYS A 66 19.80 -10.97 -10.60
N SER A 67 20.52 -11.98 -10.11
CA SER A 67 20.42 -13.36 -10.59
C SER A 67 19.19 -14.11 -10.06
N GLU A 68 18.62 -13.62 -8.95
CA GLU A 68 17.52 -14.29 -8.25
C GLU A 68 16.17 -13.69 -8.61
N LYS A 69 15.11 -14.49 -8.47
CA LYS A 69 13.73 -14.04 -8.63
C LYS A 69 13.09 -13.80 -7.27
N TYR A 70 12.37 -12.70 -7.14
CA TYR A 70 11.68 -12.32 -5.92
C TYR A 70 10.20 -12.11 -6.20
N PRO A 71 9.30 -12.47 -5.26
CA PRO A 71 7.94 -11.96 -5.28
C PRO A 71 7.96 -10.42 -5.18
N VAL A 72 6.91 -9.79 -5.71
CA VAL A 72 6.77 -8.33 -5.73
C VAL A 72 5.50 -7.92 -4.99
N LEU A 73 5.63 -7.00 -4.03
CA LEU A 73 4.53 -6.33 -3.36
C LEU A 73 4.39 -4.91 -3.89
N TYR A 74 3.23 -4.55 -4.43
CA TYR A 74 2.90 -3.15 -4.75
C TYR A 74 2.18 -2.52 -3.57
N LEU A 75 2.82 -1.55 -2.92
CA LEU A 75 2.32 -0.87 -1.74
C LEU A 75 1.75 0.50 -2.13
N LEU A 76 0.43 0.55 -2.29
CA LEU A 76 -0.28 1.75 -2.73
C LEU A 76 -0.58 2.69 -1.56
N HIS A 77 -0.44 3.97 -1.85
CA HIS A 77 -0.69 5.06 -0.92
C HIS A 77 -2.17 5.50 -0.96
N GLY A 78 -2.56 6.37 -0.03
CA GLY A 78 -3.94 6.85 0.10
C GLY A 78 -4.28 7.99 -0.86
N ILE A 79 -5.53 8.46 -0.78
CA ILE A 79 -5.94 9.68 -1.49
C ILE A 79 -5.18 10.87 -0.91
N GLY A 80 -4.51 11.63 -1.77
CA GLY A 80 -3.74 12.82 -1.38
C GLY A 80 -2.24 12.59 -1.24
N GLY A 81 -1.80 11.33 -1.17
CA GLY A 81 -0.37 11.00 -1.21
C GLY A 81 0.23 10.91 -2.60
N ASP A 82 1.49 10.51 -2.61
CA ASP A 82 2.31 10.18 -3.78
C ASP A 82 3.23 8.97 -3.49
N GLU A 83 4.19 8.68 -4.37
CA GLU A 83 5.13 7.56 -4.20
C GLU A 83 5.91 7.58 -2.86
N LYS A 84 6.02 8.74 -2.20
CA LYS A 84 6.77 8.91 -0.95
C LYS A 84 5.91 8.84 0.30
N GLU A 85 4.58 8.82 0.20
CA GLU A 85 3.69 8.87 1.38
C GLU A 85 4.02 7.77 2.39
N TRP A 86 4.12 6.52 1.93
CA TRP A 86 4.52 5.40 2.77
C TRP A 86 5.94 5.57 3.32
N PHE A 87 6.90 6.01 2.50
CA PHE A 87 8.28 6.20 2.94
C PHE A 87 8.39 7.21 4.09
N THR A 88 7.74 8.36 3.95
CA THR A 88 7.79 9.46 4.92
C THR A 88 7.06 9.12 6.21
N HIS A 89 5.86 8.54 6.13
CA HIS A 89 4.97 8.40 7.28
C HIS A 89 4.88 6.98 7.82
N GLY A 90 5.04 5.96 6.98
CA GLY A 90 4.92 4.55 7.35
C GLY A 90 6.25 3.83 7.57
N LYS A 91 7.38 4.41 7.14
CA LYS A 91 8.73 3.84 7.29
C LYS A 91 8.84 2.35 6.89
N PRO A 92 8.26 1.92 5.75
CA PRO A 92 8.16 0.51 5.38
C PRO A 92 9.52 -0.17 5.31
N GLN A 93 10.58 0.54 4.93
CA GLN A 93 11.93 0.00 4.90
C GLN A 93 12.39 -0.53 6.27
N ILE A 94 12.06 0.17 7.36
CA ILE A 94 12.46 -0.23 8.72
C ILE A 94 11.64 -1.45 9.16
N ILE A 95 10.33 -1.43 8.90
CA ILE A 95 9.43 -2.53 9.24
C ILE A 95 9.87 -3.81 8.49
N LEU A 96 10.15 -3.69 7.19
CA LEU A 96 10.62 -4.79 6.36
C LEU A 96 11.96 -5.34 6.86
N ASP A 97 12.95 -4.47 7.12
CA ASP A 97 14.26 -4.87 7.64
C ASP A 97 14.13 -5.63 8.97
N ASN A 98 13.28 -5.14 9.88
CA ASN A 98 12.99 -5.81 11.15
C ASN A 98 12.33 -7.18 10.95
N LEU A 99 11.37 -7.29 10.03
CA LEU A 99 10.72 -8.56 9.72
C LEU A 99 11.67 -9.56 9.05
N TYR A 100 12.62 -9.10 8.22
CA TYR A 100 13.68 -9.95 7.66
C TYR A 100 14.67 -10.42 8.71
N ALA A 101 15.10 -9.54 9.60
CA ALA A 101 15.99 -9.90 10.70
C ALA A 101 15.36 -10.96 11.63
N ASP A 102 14.05 -10.86 11.85
CA ASP A 102 13.27 -11.84 12.64
C ASP A 102 12.91 -13.12 11.84
N GLY A 103 13.22 -13.21 10.55
CA GLY A 103 12.86 -14.35 9.69
C GLY A 103 11.35 -14.54 9.47
N LYS A 104 10.56 -13.46 9.59
CA LYS A 104 9.08 -13.51 9.56
C LYS A 104 8.48 -13.38 8.16
N ILE A 105 9.26 -12.93 7.18
CA ILE A 105 8.82 -12.74 5.80
C ILE A 105 9.88 -13.27 4.82
N ALA A 106 9.43 -13.73 3.65
CA ALA A 106 10.31 -14.11 2.56
C ALA A 106 10.89 -12.87 1.85
N PRO A 107 12.15 -12.89 1.37
CA PRO A 107 12.73 -11.80 0.58
C PRO A 107 11.83 -11.40 -0.58
N MET A 108 11.44 -10.13 -0.63
CA MET A 108 10.56 -9.60 -1.68
C MET A 108 10.99 -8.19 -2.10
N ILE A 109 10.71 -7.84 -3.35
CA ILE A 109 10.80 -6.46 -3.83
C ILE A 109 9.50 -5.76 -3.46
N VAL A 110 9.59 -4.54 -2.93
CA VAL A 110 8.41 -3.73 -2.62
C VAL A 110 8.44 -2.46 -3.47
N VAL A 111 7.40 -2.26 -4.28
CA VAL A 111 7.25 -1.10 -5.15
C VAL A 111 6.21 -0.17 -4.55
N LEU A 112 6.58 1.09 -4.35
CA LEU A 112 5.74 2.18 -3.88
C LEU A 112 5.53 3.15 -5.05
N PRO A 113 4.56 2.89 -5.93
CA PRO A 113 4.30 3.76 -7.07
C PRO A 113 3.48 4.99 -6.64
N ASN A 114 3.49 6.02 -7.47
CA ASN A 114 2.42 7.02 -7.41
C ASN A 114 1.14 6.34 -7.93
N GLY A 115 0.07 6.38 -7.14
CA GLY A 115 -1.21 5.75 -7.44
C GLY A 115 -2.06 6.52 -8.45
N ARG A 116 -1.71 7.75 -8.82
CA ARG A 116 -2.58 8.61 -9.65
C ARG A 116 -2.23 8.43 -11.13
N ALA A 117 -3.07 7.72 -11.87
CA ALA A 117 -2.85 7.48 -13.30
C ALA A 117 -3.32 8.67 -14.17
N MET A 118 -2.70 9.84 -13.99
CA MET A 118 -3.07 11.08 -14.69
C MET A 118 -1.83 11.92 -15.04
N LYS A 119 -1.93 12.77 -16.06
CA LYS A 119 -0.78 13.54 -16.59
C LYS A 119 -0.14 14.48 -15.57
N ASP A 120 -0.94 15.06 -14.69
CA ASP A 120 -0.46 15.80 -13.53
C ASP A 120 -0.75 14.97 -12.27
N ASP A 121 0.23 14.18 -11.85
CA ASP A 121 0.13 13.26 -10.72
C ASP A 121 0.58 13.87 -9.38
N ARG A 122 0.76 15.20 -9.35
CA ARG A 122 1.12 15.95 -8.15
C ARG A 122 -0.02 15.95 -7.13
N ALA A 123 0.35 15.89 -5.87
CA ALA A 123 -0.55 16.11 -4.74
C ALA A 123 -0.84 17.62 -4.54
N SER A 124 -1.28 18.32 -5.59
CA SER A 124 -1.67 19.74 -5.52
C SER A 124 -3.18 19.93 -5.74
N GLY A 125 -3.79 20.86 -5.01
CA GLY A 125 -5.20 21.24 -5.19
C GLY A 125 -6.21 20.51 -4.27
N ASN A 126 -7.48 20.48 -4.68
CA ASN A 126 -8.57 19.86 -3.91
C ASN A 126 -8.47 18.33 -3.95
N VAL A 127 -8.02 17.71 -2.85
CA VAL A 127 -7.85 16.26 -2.71
C VAL A 127 -9.12 15.43 -2.95
N MET A 128 -10.30 16.05 -2.89
CA MET A 128 -11.60 15.40 -3.10
C MET A 128 -12.14 15.56 -4.53
N ALA A 129 -11.40 16.21 -5.42
CA ALA A 129 -11.84 16.43 -6.80
C ALA A 129 -12.06 15.08 -7.54
N GLN A 130 -13.09 15.04 -8.39
CA GLN A 130 -13.56 13.82 -9.05
C GLN A 130 -12.55 13.24 -10.04
N ASP A 131 -11.74 14.10 -10.65
CA ASP A 131 -10.63 13.73 -11.54
C ASP A 131 -9.55 12.93 -10.79
N LEU A 132 -9.24 13.31 -9.55
CA LEU A 132 -8.30 12.57 -8.70
C LEU A 132 -8.83 11.18 -8.39
N GLN A 133 -10.09 11.07 -7.96
CA GLN A 133 -10.74 9.78 -7.71
C GLN A 133 -10.75 8.88 -8.95
N THR A 134 -10.91 9.48 -10.14
CA THR A 134 -10.85 8.77 -11.42
C THR A 134 -9.43 8.28 -11.71
N GLY A 135 -8.41 9.11 -11.44
CA GLY A 135 -6.99 8.74 -11.56
C GLY A 135 -6.61 7.53 -10.69
N TYR A 136 -7.14 7.43 -9.47
CA TYR A 136 -6.94 6.26 -8.59
C TYR A 136 -7.65 4.99 -9.05
N ARG A 137 -8.71 5.09 -9.87
CA ARG A 137 -9.35 3.90 -10.47
C ARG A 137 -8.57 3.33 -11.65
N GLY A 138 -7.73 4.14 -12.28
CA GLY A 138 -6.92 3.75 -13.44
C GLY A 138 -5.55 3.16 -13.10
N THR A 139 -5.17 3.14 -11.82
CA THR A 139 -3.82 2.80 -11.34
C THR A 139 -3.35 1.44 -11.83
N ASP A 140 -4.20 0.41 -11.74
CA ASP A 140 -3.85 -0.98 -12.10
C ASP A 140 -3.41 -1.12 -13.57
N ARG A 141 -3.81 -0.19 -14.45
CA ARG A 141 -3.40 -0.17 -15.86
C ARG A 141 -2.17 0.69 -16.15
N ALA A 142 -1.66 1.40 -15.14
CA ALA A 142 -0.58 2.38 -15.27
C ALA A 142 0.68 2.01 -14.45
N LEU A 143 0.64 0.89 -13.72
CA LEU A 143 1.76 0.27 -13.02
C LEU A 143 2.55 -0.68 -13.92
#